data_AF-A0A521ZL61-F1
#
_entry.id   AF-A0A521ZL61-F1
#
_cell.length_a   1.000
_cell.length_b   1.000
_cell.length_c   1.000
_cell.angle_alpha   90.00
_cell.angle_beta   90.00
_cell.angle_gamma   90.00
#
_symmetry.space_group_name_H-M   'P 1'
#
loop_
_entity.id
_entity.type
_entity.pdbx_description
1 polymer ?
#
loop_
_entity_poly.entity_id
_entity_poly.type
_entity_poly.pdbx_seq_one_letter_code
_entity_poly.pdbx_strand_id
1 'polypeptide(L)'
;MLKVFRSSLFALCLLSACPPARATATNAPASRGDRYLLIMDVSSAMKKRLPNTETAVAQLIASGMNDQMKRGDTMGVWFYNEQLYAGVVPLQTWSPGEKLQIASRVVNLYHETKFEKKSRFAVVAGALERIAKSSNRLTVVVVSDGTAINGIFFRTWFRDTG
;
A
#
# COMPACT_ATOMS: atom_id res chain seq x y z
N MET A 1 96.14 4.78 0.57
CA MET A 1 95.86 3.85 1.69
C MET A 1 94.37 3.63 1.81
N LEU A 2 93.98 2.41 2.13
CA LEU A 2 92.66 1.77 2.06
C LEU A 2 91.74 2.13 3.25
N LYS A 3 90.41 2.16 3.02
CA LYS A 3 89.23 1.82 3.90
C LYS A 3 88.09 2.83 3.71
N VAL A 4 87.08 2.55 2.86
CA VAL A 4 85.80 1.86 3.17
C VAL A 4 85.08 2.42 4.40
N PHE A 5 83.94 3.10 4.21
CA PHE A 5 82.79 2.97 5.10
C PHE A 5 81.47 3.15 4.34
N ARG A 6 80.74 2.04 4.27
CA ARG A 6 79.36 1.92 3.80
C ARG A 6 78.43 2.51 4.85
N SER A 7 77.35 3.18 4.47
CA SER A 7 76.02 2.94 5.06
C SER A 7 74.94 3.66 4.25
N SER A 8 74.10 2.83 3.64
CA SER A 8 72.87 3.17 2.95
C SER A 8 71.77 3.28 4.01
N LEU A 9 71.00 4.38 4.02
CA LEU A 9 69.81 4.51 4.86
C LEU A 9 68.57 4.45 3.95
N PHE A 10 68.07 3.24 3.76
CA PHE A 10 66.79 2.96 3.12
C PHE A 10 65.68 3.19 4.15
N ALA A 11 64.93 4.29 4.00
CA ALA A 11 63.73 4.54 4.79
C ALA A 11 62.56 3.74 4.18
N LEU A 12 62.22 2.63 4.83
CA LEU A 12 61.12 1.74 4.43
C LEU A 12 59.79 2.30 4.98
N CYS A 13 59.00 2.95 4.12
CA CYS A 13 57.59 3.25 4.38
C CYS A 13 56.80 1.94 4.46
N LEU A 14 56.45 1.51 5.68
CA LEU A 14 55.47 0.46 5.90
C LEU A 14 54.06 1.02 5.63
N LEU A 15 53.56 0.81 4.40
CA LEU A 15 52.16 0.98 4.07
C LEU A 15 51.32 -0.01 4.89
N SER A 16 50.61 0.52 5.89
CA SER A 16 49.59 -0.21 6.63
C SER A 16 48.39 -0.46 5.72
N ALA A 17 48.29 -1.67 5.18
CA ALA A 17 47.16 -2.12 4.38
C ALA A 17 45.97 -2.41 5.32
N CYS A 18 45.07 -1.45 5.46
CA CYS A 18 43.76 -1.65 6.06
C CYS A 18 42.87 -2.40 5.06
N PRO A 19 42.44 -3.65 5.33
CA PRO A 19 41.49 -4.32 4.46
C PRO A 19 40.11 -3.63 4.58
N PRO A 20 39.43 -3.30 3.48
CA PRO A 20 38.09 -2.74 3.55
C PRO A 20 37.13 -3.79 4.11
N ALA A 21 36.49 -3.48 5.23
CA ALA A 21 35.38 -4.25 5.74
C ALA A 21 34.28 -4.30 4.66
N ARG A 22 34.07 -5.49 4.07
CA ARG A 22 32.92 -5.74 3.21
C ARG A 22 31.68 -5.71 4.10
N ALA A 23 30.92 -4.62 4.03
CA ALA A 23 29.56 -4.61 4.53
C ALA A 23 28.77 -5.64 3.70
N THR A 24 28.50 -6.81 4.29
CA THR A 24 27.47 -7.72 3.80
C THR A 24 26.14 -6.98 3.90
N ALA A 25 25.70 -6.41 2.78
CA ALA A 25 24.31 -5.99 2.64
C ALA A 25 23.46 -7.26 2.72
N THR A 26 22.92 -7.54 3.90
CA THR A 26 21.84 -8.50 4.06
C THR A 26 20.70 -7.98 3.20
N ASN A 27 20.52 -8.56 2.01
CA ASN A 27 19.30 -8.41 1.22
C ASN A 27 18.17 -9.06 2.03
N ALA A 28 17.67 -8.34 3.03
CA ALA A 28 16.36 -8.65 3.57
C ALA A 28 15.40 -8.65 2.37
N PRO A 29 14.57 -9.69 2.20
CA PRO A 29 13.60 -9.69 1.11
C PRO A 29 12.83 -8.38 1.19
N ALA A 30 12.75 -7.65 0.08
CA ALA A 30 12.03 -6.39 0.02
C ALA A 30 10.64 -6.63 0.62
N SER A 31 10.38 -6.01 1.77
CA SER A 31 9.08 -6.07 2.44
C SER A 31 8.05 -5.70 1.39
N ARG A 32 7.27 -6.69 0.93
CA ARG A 32 6.17 -6.46 -0.01
C ARG A 32 5.22 -5.52 0.73
N GLY A 33 5.09 -4.27 0.27
CA GLY A 33 4.32 -3.24 0.97
C GLY A 33 2.91 -3.71 1.32
N ASP A 34 2.36 -3.15 2.40
CA ASP A 34 1.03 -3.50 2.85
C ASP A 34 -0.01 -3.16 1.77
N ARG A 35 -1.09 -3.95 1.71
CA ARG A 35 -2.15 -3.75 0.72
C ARG A 35 -3.35 -3.11 1.38
N TYR A 36 -3.86 -2.07 0.76
CA TYR A 36 -5.06 -1.37 1.14
C TYR A 36 -6.09 -1.52 0.02
N LEU A 37 -7.34 -1.76 0.39
CA LEU A 37 -8.44 -1.86 -0.55
C LEU A 37 -9.59 -0.98 -0.07
N LEU A 38 -9.93 0.03 -0.86
CA LEU A 38 -11.10 0.85 -0.67
C LEU A 38 -12.24 0.31 -1.53
N ILE A 39 -13.32 -0.12 -0.90
CA ILE A 39 -14.53 -0.62 -1.57
C ILE A 39 -15.63 0.41 -1.38
N MET A 40 -16.16 0.96 -2.48
CA MET A 40 -17.20 1.98 -2.43
C MET A 40 -18.48 1.52 -3.10
N ASP A 41 -19.60 1.69 -2.40
CA ASP A 41 -20.94 1.40 -2.88
C ASP A 41 -21.39 2.47 -3.89
N VAL A 42 -21.79 2.03 -5.09
CA VAL A 42 -22.30 2.88 -6.18
C VAL A 42 -23.76 2.57 -6.49
N SER A 43 -24.51 2.07 -5.50
CA SER A 43 -25.95 1.86 -5.58
C SER A 43 -26.74 3.16 -5.63
N SER A 44 -27.97 3.11 -6.11
CA SER A 44 -28.87 4.28 -6.15
C SER A 44 -29.07 4.94 -4.77
N ALA A 45 -28.98 4.16 -3.69
CA ALA A 45 -29.13 4.65 -2.31
C ALA A 45 -28.00 5.58 -1.87
N MET A 46 -26.79 5.41 -2.42
CA MET A 46 -25.62 6.24 -2.12
C MET A 46 -25.67 7.64 -2.74
N LYS A 47 -26.49 7.87 -3.79
CA LYS A 47 -26.54 9.15 -4.51
C LYS A 47 -26.82 10.34 -3.59
N LYS A 48 -27.69 10.17 -2.58
CA LYS A 48 -28.01 11.24 -1.60
C LYS A 48 -26.89 11.49 -0.59
N ARG A 49 -25.98 10.54 -0.42
CA ARG A 49 -24.86 10.58 0.53
C ARG A 49 -23.56 11.08 -0.11
N LEU A 50 -23.54 11.17 -1.45
CA LEU A 50 -22.36 11.45 -2.26
C LEU A 50 -21.50 12.62 -1.74
N PRO A 51 -22.03 13.84 -1.47
CA PRO A 51 -21.18 14.96 -1.06
C PRO A 51 -20.40 14.71 0.23
N ASN A 52 -21.03 14.06 1.20
CA ASN A 52 -20.40 13.74 2.49
C ASN A 52 -19.43 12.56 2.34
N THR A 53 -19.79 11.58 1.51
CA THR A 53 -18.94 10.43 1.22
C THR A 53 -17.67 10.83 0.49
N GLU A 54 -17.74 11.69 -0.53
CA GLU A 54 -16.58 12.21 -1.25
C GLU A 54 -15.61 12.91 -0.30
N THR A 55 -16.13 13.77 0.59
CA THR A 55 -15.31 14.46 1.59
C THR A 55 -14.61 13.48 2.53
N ALA A 56 -15.35 12.50 3.07
CA ALA A 56 -14.79 11.50 3.97
C ALA A 56 -13.73 10.63 3.28
N VAL A 57 -13.98 10.20 2.05
CA VAL A 57 -13.01 9.43 1.25
C VAL A 57 -11.76 10.25 0.94
N ALA A 58 -11.92 11.52 0.53
CA ALA A 58 -10.81 12.42 0.28
C ALA A 58 -9.91 12.57 1.51
N GLN A 59 -10.52 12.82 2.68
CA GLN A 59 -9.80 12.99 3.95
C GLN A 59 -9.11 11.70 4.39
N LEU A 60 -9.79 10.55 4.26
CA LEU A 60 -9.23 9.26 4.61
C LEU A 60 -8.00 8.94 3.75
N ILE A 61 -8.09 9.17 2.44
CA ILE A 61 -6.94 8.96 1.55
C ILE A 61 -5.86 10.01 1.85
N ALA A 62 -6.19 11.30 1.97
CA ALA A 62 -5.21 12.35 2.23
C ALA A 62 -4.47 12.22 3.58
N SER A 63 -5.05 11.52 4.54
CA SER A 63 -4.41 11.13 5.79
C SER A 63 -3.55 9.87 5.68
N GLY A 64 -3.51 9.20 4.52
CA GLY A 64 -2.82 7.91 4.37
C GLY A 64 -3.46 6.81 5.22
N MET A 65 -4.79 6.76 5.25
CA MET A 65 -5.56 5.85 6.09
C MET A 65 -5.23 6.05 7.57
N ASN A 66 -5.25 7.31 8.04
CA ASN A 66 -4.84 7.71 9.39
C ASN A 66 -3.37 7.36 9.71
N ASP A 67 -2.47 7.79 8.82
CA ASP A 67 -1.00 7.61 8.86
C ASP A 67 -0.53 6.15 8.93
N GLN A 68 -1.40 5.19 8.57
CA GLN A 68 -1.08 3.77 8.53
C GLN A 68 -0.32 3.37 7.27
N MET A 69 -0.55 4.09 6.15
CA MET A 69 0.08 3.79 4.88
C MET A 69 1.51 4.32 4.81
N LYS A 70 2.44 3.44 4.46
CA LYS A 70 3.87 3.72 4.29
C LYS A 70 4.24 3.77 2.82
N ARG A 71 5.36 4.47 2.53
CA ARG A 71 5.90 4.50 1.17
C ARG A 71 6.12 3.07 0.65
N GLY A 72 5.59 2.78 -0.53
CA GLY A 72 5.69 1.45 -1.16
C GLY A 72 4.51 0.52 -0.85
N ASP A 73 3.60 0.90 0.04
CA ASP A 73 2.30 0.23 0.18
C ASP A 73 1.49 0.38 -1.11
N THR A 74 0.46 -0.44 -1.29
CA THR A 74 -0.40 -0.37 -2.48
C THR A 74 -1.85 -0.15 -2.10
N MET A 75 -2.57 0.63 -2.89
CA MET A 75 -3.99 0.90 -2.71
C MET A 75 -4.79 0.54 -3.96
N GLY A 76 -5.71 -0.40 -3.81
CA GLY A 76 -6.74 -0.70 -4.81
C GLY A 76 -8.05 0.01 -4.49
N VAL A 77 -8.84 0.26 -5.53
CA VAL A 77 -10.19 0.81 -5.39
C VAL A 77 -11.17 -0.03 -6.18
N TRP A 78 -12.23 -0.48 -5.50
CA TRP A 78 -13.34 -1.22 -6.08
C TRP A 78 -14.64 -0.45 -5.92
N PHE A 79 -15.49 -0.52 -6.94
CA PHE A 79 -16.87 -0.12 -6.83
C PHE A 79 -17.77 -1.35 -6.79
N TYR A 80 -18.92 -1.24 -6.13
CA TYR A 80 -19.92 -2.30 -6.18
C TYR A 80 -21.35 -1.77 -6.11
N ASN A 81 -22.24 -2.50 -6.75
CA ASN A 81 -23.69 -2.41 -6.53
C ASN A 81 -24.22 -3.85 -6.48
N GLU A 82 -25.05 -4.25 -7.44
CA GLU A 82 -25.35 -5.66 -7.71
C GLU A 82 -24.17 -6.39 -8.33
N GLN A 83 -23.19 -5.70 -8.89
CA GLN A 83 -21.99 -6.25 -9.50
C GLN A 83 -20.74 -5.66 -8.85
N LEU A 84 -19.61 -6.37 -8.97
CA LEU A 84 -18.30 -5.87 -8.56
C LEU A 84 -17.60 -5.25 -9.77
N TYR A 85 -17.11 -4.03 -9.61
CA TYR A 85 -16.26 -3.33 -10.58
C TYR A 85 -14.86 -3.15 -9.96
N ALA A 86 -14.00 -4.13 -10.24
CA ALA A 86 -12.61 -4.12 -9.79
C ALA A 86 -11.68 -3.56 -10.88
N GLY A 87 -10.65 -2.81 -10.49
CA GLY A 87 -9.61 -2.33 -11.42
C GLY A 87 -10.01 -1.11 -12.26
N VAL A 88 -11.13 -0.45 -11.94
CA VAL A 88 -11.53 0.81 -12.59
C VAL A 88 -10.51 1.92 -12.31
N VAL A 89 -9.96 1.93 -11.09
CA VAL A 89 -8.76 2.71 -10.75
C VAL A 89 -7.55 1.79 -10.90
N PRO A 90 -6.48 2.20 -11.62
CA PRO A 90 -5.22 1.49 -11.61
C PRO A 90 -4.71 1.29 -10.18
N LEU A 91 -4.01 0.19 -9.90
CA LEU A 91 -3.42 -0.01 -8.59
C LEU A 91 -2.44 1.13 -8.28
N GLN A 92 -2.65 1.84 -7.17
CA GLN A 92 -1.82 2.98 -6.79
C GLN A 92 -0.70 2.50 -5.86
N THR A 93 0.53 2.85 -6.17
CA THR A 93 1.64 2.74 -5.21
C THR A 93 1.60 3.97 -4.30
N TRP A 94 1.68 3.76 -3.00
CA TRP A 94 1.56 4.82 -2.02
C TRP A 94 2.87 5.58 -1.83
N SER A 95 2.77 6.90 -1.86
CA SER A 95 3.80 7.80 -1.35
C SER A 95 3.14 9.01 -0.67
N PRO A 96 3.74 9.58 0.39
CA PRO A 96 3.19 10.77 1.04
C PRO A 96 3.08 11.99 0.11
N GLY A 97 3.93 12.06 -0.94
CA GLY A 97 3.91 13.15 -1.92
C GLY A 97 2.73 13.07 -2.89
N GLU A 98 2.16 11.89 -3.11
CA GLU A 98 1.09 11.67 -4.11
C GLU A 98 -0.30 11.56 -3.47
N LYS A 99 -0.40 11.61 -2.14
CA LYS A 99 -1.66 11.36 -1.40
C LYS A 99 -2.84 12.22 -1.86
N LEU A 100 -2.60 13.50 -2.16
CA LEU A 100 -3.65 14.42 -2.63
C LEU A 100 -4.07 14.11 -4.07
N GLN A 101 -3.12 13.73 -4.92
CA GLN A 101 -3.41 13.34 -6.29
C GLN A 101 -4.21 12.04 -6.33
N ILE A 102 -3.84 11.06 -5.51
CA ILE A 102 -4.57 9.80 -5.36
C ILE A 102 -5.99 10.10 -4.86
N ALA A 103 -6.15 10.92 -3.81
CA ALA A 103 -7.47 11.30 -3.29
C ALA A 103 -8.34 11.95 -4.37
N SER A 104 -7.81 12.93 -5.11
CA SER A 104 -8.53 13.62 -6.19
C SER A 104 -8.95 12.65 -7.30
N ARG A 105 -8.07 11.76 -7.77
CA ARG A 105 -8.43 10.77 -8.80
C ARG A 105 -9.58 9.88 -8.36
N VAL A 106 -9.52 9.38 -7.12
CA VAL A 106 -10.54 8.47 -6.59
C VAL A 106 -11.88 9.19 -6.42
N VAL A 107 -11.88 10.40 -5.88
CA VAL A 107 -13.11 11.19 -5.69
C VAL A 107 -13.71 11.62 -7.02
N ASN A 108 -12.91 12.09 -7.98
CA ASN A 108 -13.41 12.47 -9.31
C ASN A 108 -14.05 11.28 -10.01
N LEU A 109 -13.40 10.11 -9.96
CA LEU A 109 -13.99 8.90 -10.55
C LEU A 109 -15.28 8.50 -9.84
N TYR A 110 -15.33 8.59 -8.51
CA TYR A 110 -16.54 8.29 -7.75
C TYR A 110 -17.67 9.27 -8.07
N HIS A 111 -17.36 10.55 -8.28
CA HIS A 111 -18.31 11.59 -8.71
C HIS A 111 -18.89 11.31 -10.10
N GLU A 112 -18.03 10.92 -11.05
CA GLU A 112 -18.41 10.61 -12.43
C GLU A 112 -19.12 9.25 -12.56
N THR A 113 -19.03 8.40 -11.54
CA THR A 113 -19.63 7.09 -11.55
C THR A 113 -21.16 7.20 -11.51
N LYS A 114 -21.82 6.42 -12.37
CA LYS A 114 -23.27 6.32 -12.36
C LYS A 114 -23.74 5.52 -11.14
N PHE A 115 -24.49 6.17 -10.26
CA PHE A 115 -25.13 5.54 -9.10
C PHE A 115 -26.43 4.85 -9.53
N GLU A 116 -26.43 3.52 -9.50
CA GLU A 116 -27.54 2.71 -9.99
C GLU A 116 -27.62 1.34 -9.29
N LYS A 117 -28.77 0.69 -9.44
CA LYS A 117 -29.06 -0.65 -8.89
C LYS A 117 -29.02 -0.69 -7.36
N LYS A 118 -29.22 -1.87 -6.79
CA LYS A 118 -29.18 -2.10 -5.34
C LYS A 118 -27.78 -2.44 -4.85
N SER A 119 -27.51 -2.23 -3.56
CA SER A 119 -26.28 -2.69 -2.94
C SER A 119 -26.33 -4.21 -2.72
N ARG A 120 -25.30 -4.94 -3.14
CA ARG A 120 -25.16 -6.39 -2.91
C ARG A 120 -23.73 -6.74 -2.55
N PHE A 121 -23.35 -6.55 -1.30
CA PHE A 121 -21.98 -6.79 -0.84
C PHE A 121 -21.49 -8.24 -1.03
N ALA A 122 -22.38 -9.22 -1.11
CA ALA A 122 -22.01 -10.63 -1.37
C ALA A 122 -21.17 -10.82 -2.64
N VAL A 123 -21.30 -9.96 -3.66
CA VAL A 123 -20.49 -10.01 -4.89
C VAL A 123 -19.04 -9.59 -4.67
N VAL A 124 -18.78 -8.84 -3.60
CA VAL A 124 -17.44 -8.42 -3.18
C VAL A 124 -16.73 -9.54 -2.43
N ALA A 125 -17.46 -10.29 -1.60
CA ALA A 125 -16.90 -11.29 -0.68
C ALA A 125 -16.01 -12.32 -1.39
N GLY A 126 -16.48 -12.92 -2.49
CA GLY A 126 -15.71 -13.94 -3.22
C GLY A 126 -14.44 -13.39 -3.88
N ALA A 127 -14.45 -12.14 -4.34
CA ALA A 127 -13.25 -11.50 -4.87
C ALA A 127 -12.27 -11.11 -3.75
N LEU A 128 -12.80 -10.65 -2.63
CA LEU A 128 -11.99 -10.28 -1.48
C LEU A 128 -11.25 -11.49 -0.89
N GLU A 129 -11.90 -12.65 -0.79
CA GLU A 129 -11.28 -13.87 -0.29
C GLU A 129 -10.01 -14.25 -1.09
N ARG A 130 -10.06 -14.11 -2.42
CA ARG A 130 -8.89 -14.39 -3.29
C ARG A 130 -7.73 -13.43 -3.03
N ILE A 131 -8.01 -12.15 -2.80
CA ILE A 131 -6.97 -11.16 -2.50
C ILE A 131 -6.42 -11.33 -1.09
N ALA A 132 -7.29 -11.63 -0.12
CA ALA A 132 -6.87 -11.91 1.26
C ALA A 132 -5.87 -13.08 1.29
N LYS A 133 -6.17 -14.19 0.60
CA LYS A 133 -5.28 -15.36 0.51
C LYS A 133 -3.93 -15.09 -0.15
N SER A 134 -3.86 -14.11 -1.05
CA SER A 134 -2.62 -13.76 -1.78
C SER A 134 -1.85 -12.59 -1.16
N SER A 135 -2.30 -12.07 -0.04
CA SER A 135 -1.73 -10.89 0.62
C SER A 135 -1.19 -11.27 1.99
N ASN A 136 0.01 -10.77 2.34
CA ASN A 136 0.55 -10.95 3.69
C ASN A 136 -0.26 -10.14 4.71
N ARG A 137 -0.60 -8.90 4.35
CA ARG A 137 -1.49 -8.02 5.08
C ARG A 137 -2.39 -7.28 4.10
N LEU A 138 -3.69 -7.27 4.39
CA LEU A 138 -4.70 -6.56 3.62
C LEU A 138 -5.61 -5.78 4.58
N THR A 139 -5.59 -4.45 4.46
CA THR A 139 -6.52 -3.55 5.15
C THR A 139 -7.66 -3.22 4.20
N VAL A 140 -8.89 -3.42 4.64
CA VAL A 140 -10.08 -3.21 3.80
C VAL A 140 -10.94 -2.14 4.43
N VAL A 141 -11.27 -1.11 3.65
CA VAL A 141 -12.22 -0.06 4.05
C VAL A 141 -13.44 -0.17 3.15
N VAL A 142 -14.62 -0.27 3.76
CA VAL A 142 -15.90 -0.37 3.04
C VAL A 142 -16.71 0.89 3.29
N VAL A 143 -17.13 1.53 2.21
CA VAL A 143 -18.08 2.64 2.20
C VAL A 143 -19.41 2.10 1.67
N SER A 144 -20.47 2.22 2.46
CA SER A 144 -21.79 1.63 2.21
C SER A 144 -22.91 2.59 2.57
N ASP A 145 -24.11 2.35 2.03
CA ASP A 145 -25.34 3.09 2.34
C ASP A 145 -25.90 2.83 3.76
N GLY A 146 -25.26 1.91 4.50
CA GLY A 146 -25.64 1.54 5.86
C GLY A 146 -26.64 0.39 5.95
N THR A 147 -27.00 -0.23 4.82
CA THR A 147 -27.74 -1.50 4.83
C THR A 147 -26.90 -2.61 5.44
N ALA A 148 -27.55 -3.55 6.14
CA ALA A 148 -26.85 -4.63 6.81
C ALA A 148 -26.02 -5.43 5.80
N ILE A 149 -24.70 -5.42 6.00
CA ILE A 149 -23.78 -6.24 5.22
C ILE A 149 -23.91 -7.69 5.72
N ASN A 150 -24.81 -8.44 5.07
CA ASN A 150 -24.97 -9.86 5.35
C ASN A 150 -23.85 -10.65 4.64
N GLY A 151 -22.97 -11.26 5.42
CA GLY A 151 -21.87 -12.10 4.96
C GLY A 151 -20.90 -12.45 6.08
N ILE A 152 -20.16 -13.56 5.92
CA ILE A 152 -19.11 -14.01 6.85
C ILE A 152 -17.88 -13.10 6.69
N PHE A 153 -17.99 -11.83 7.07
CA PHE A 153 -16.91 -10.86 6.92
C PHE A 153 -15.97 -10.82 8.14
N PHE A 154 -16.44 -11.28 9.30
CA PHE A 154 -15.72 -11.17 10.57
C PHE A 154 -14.98 -12.45 11.00
N ARG A 155 -14.66 -13.38 10.09
CA ARG A 155 -13.71 -14.44 10.42
C ARG A 155 -12.31 -13.86 10.32
N THR A 156 -11.81 -13.41 11.45
CA THR A 156 -10.45 -12.95 11.75
C THR A 156 -9.39 -13.70 10.93
N TRP A 157 -8.79 -13.04 9.94
CA TRP A 157 -7.59 -13.52 9.24
C TRP A 157 -6.33 -12.92 9.89
N PHE A 158 -6.20 -13.01 11.21
CA PHE A 158 -4.87 -12.95 11.81
C PHE A 158 -4.28 -14.32 11.58
N ARG A 159 -3.36 -14.41 10.62
CA ARG A 159 -2.49 -15.58 10.54
C ARG A 159 -1.70 -15.57 11.84
N ASP A 160 -2.00 -16.49 12.76
CA ASP A 160 -1.13 -16.79 13.89
C ASP A 160 0.25 -17.11 13.31
N THR A 161 1.13 -16.12 13.31
CA THR A 161 2.56 -16.35 13.18
C THR A 161 3.06 -16.73 14.56
N GLY A 162 2.90 -18.01 14.89
CA GLY A 162 3.78 -18.73 15.80
C GLY A 162 5.07 -19.13 15.09
#